data_AF-A0A7K3XRR9-F1
#
_entry.id   AF-A0A7K3XRR9-F1
#
_cell.length_a   1.000
_cell.length_b   1.000
_cell.length_c   1.000
_cell.angle_alpha   90.00
_cell.angle_beta   90.00
_cell.angle_gamma   90.00
#
_symmetry.space_group_name_H-M   'P 1'
#
loop_
_entity.id
_entity.type
_entity.pdbx_description
1 polymer ?
#
loop_
_entity_poly.entity_id
_entity_poly.type
_entity_poly.pdbx_seq_one_letter_code
_entity_poly.pdbx_strand_id
1 'polypeptide(L)'
;MKLKVIIISLIGLSMLIFNLKTGAQNSDHYGEGITSLTPSKSIYFDWINRNWYGSNEKKIEANLQFFKWLHYEYGMKLDIYLMDAGDIDQGPNCAQSFGLPTYGSLETEHFKRRFPNGFDPLVKLAKSFDCRLGVWLGPDGYGKTEADAMKRKEMLVKFCKDYHFALFKFDACCSDLSPENQKYFIETMQECRKYSPDLIILNHRITLNEEARKLTTTFLWEGRETCVDVNITNENVAPHHREGNLLRGLPPQLNRLTEDHGVCLSTGLNFWDDDLILQAFNRNLIMSPEIYGSPFLLSDNELPQLARIYNIHRLYNAILVNGMQLPEEKYGKFAVSRGDSSTRLITLRNLTWQPVQIPVQLDKSIGLSGNGDIEVLQYHPTENFLGNFKAGETVQVTVLPFRSCLIKVSSKPNPECLIKGVNYHVTKNITGKPVRISLMGLQGEKVTFSITENHRKFQKASIEGKDVSSLLKSNPISFTFPGQKRALNYLTKMGNPQLEKLPENPLKYMETCLFATDNNALEVRELNRSGKTKYPLVQECRDQFFNDTIFSNEGIWDKLAFDGNLATSFKVRRYEYLNMKENNGAF
;
A
#
# COMPACT_ATOMS: atom_id res chain seq x y z
N MET A 1 -3.43 -27.07 -38.18
CA MET A 1 -2.50 -26.13 -37.52
C MET A 1 -2.78 -24.64 -37.83
N LYS A 2 -4.01 -24.23 -38.18
CA LYS A 2 -4.37 -22.82 -38.46
C LYS A 2 -5.63 -22.30 -37.76
N LEU A 3 -6.21 -23.07 -36.83
CA LEU A 3 -7.45 -22.68 -36.11
C LEU A 3 -7.24 -22.40 -34.61
N LYS A 4 -6.05 -22.68 -34.05
CA LYS A 4 -5.74 -22.49 -32.61
C LYS A 4 -5.04 -21.16 -32.28
N VAL A 5 -4.64 -20.38 -33.29
CA VAL A 5 -3.99 -19.07 -33.10
C VAL A 5 -5.01 -17.94 -32.91
N ILE A 6 -6.30 -18.19 -33.18
CA ILE A 6 -7.34 -17.15 -33.12
C ILE A 6 -7.92 -16.97 -31.70
N ILE A 7 -7.86 -17.99 -30.83
CA ILE A 7 -8.49 -17.94 -29.50
C ILE A 7 -7.57 -17.33 -28.42
N ILE A 8 -6.25 -17.50 -28.53
CA ILE A 8 -5.28 -16.91 -27.58
C ILE A 8 -5.15 -15.40 -27.79
N SER A 9 -5.37 -14.92 -29.02
CA SER A 9 -5.44 -13.49 -29.30
C SER A 9 -6.68 -12.82 -28.70
N LEU A 10 -7.79 -13.55 -28.47
CA LEU A 10 -9.06 -12.99 -27.96
C LEU A 10 -9.07 -12.75 -26.43
N ILE A 11 -8.32 -13.53 -25.65
CA ILE A 11 -8.19 -13.31 -24.20
C ILE A 11 -7.27 -12.11 -23.92
N GLY A 12 -6.18 -11.97 -24.70
CA GLY A 12 -5.36 -10.75 -24.71
C GLY A 12 -6.06 -9.52 -25.29
N LEU A 13 -6.97 -9.68 -26.27
CA LEU A 13 -7.76 -8.57 -26.83
C LEU A 13 -8.86 -8.07 -25.88
N SER A 14 -9.38 -8.91 -25.00
CA SER A 14 -10.40 -8.48 -24.01
C SER A 14 -9.83 -7.49 -22.98
N MET A 15 -8.52 -7.53 -22.71
CA MET A 15 -7.81 -6.51 -21.93
C MET A 15 -7.38 -5.29 -22.77
N LEU A 16 -7.32 -5.41 -24.10
CA LEU A 16 -6.91 -4.32 -25.01
C LEU A 16 -8.08 -3.52 -25.62
N ILE A 17 -9.33 -4.01 -25.57
CA ILE A 17 -10.51 -3.32 -26.13
C ILE A 17 -11.29 -2.47 -25.09
N PHE A 18 -10.81 -2.37 -23.84
CA PHE A 18 -11.32 -1.35 -22.88
C PHE A 18 -10.62 0.01 -22.99
N ASN A 19 -9.88 0.27 -24.07
CA ASN A 19 -9.61 1.63 -24.53
C ASN A 19 -10.74 2.07 -25.46
N LEU A 20 -11.81 2.64 -24.91
CA LEU A 20 -12.67 3.69 -25.52
C LEU A 20 -13.98 3.85 -24.72
N LYS A 21 -13.84 4.30 -23.49
CA LYS A 21 -14.62 5.37 -22.85
C LYS A 21 -13.99 5.56 -21.47
N THR A 22 -12.86 6.24 -21.44
CA THR A 22 -12.38 6.92 -20.23
C THR A 22 -13.39 8.04 -19.89
N GLY A 23 -14.61 7.65 -19.51
CA GLY A 23 -15.58 8.52 -18.86
C GLY A 23 -15.21 8.78 -17.40
N ALA A 24 -13.92 8.68 -17.07
CA ALA A 24 -13.35 9.02 -15.78
C ALA A 24 -13.38 10.54 -15.64
N GLN A 25 -14.59 11.02 -15.31
CA GLN A 25 -14.92 12.19 -14.52
C GLN A 25 -13.79 13.25 -14.45
N ASN A 26 -13.78 14.21 -15.38
CA ASN A 26 -13.06 15.48 -15.19
C ASN A 26 -14.03 16.47 -14.50
N SER A 27 -14.38 16.23 -13.23
CA SER A 27 -15.23 17.16 -12.47
C SER A 27 -14.54 17.61 -11.21
N ASP A 28 -14.50 18.92 -10.94
CA ASP A 28 -13.88 19.46 -9.72
C ASP A 28 -14.81 19.38 -8.49
N HIS A 29 -15.99 18.76 -8.64
CA HIS A 29 -17.04 18.69 -7.62
C HIS A 29 -17.51 17.24 -7.41
N TYR A 30 -17.04 16.64 -6.32
CA TYR A 30 -17.32 15.27 -5.92
C TYR A 30 -17.93 15.21 -4.51
N GLY A 31 -19.23 15.47 -4.41
CA GLY A 31 -19.97 15.53 -3.16
C GLY A 31 -19.70 16.78 -2.31
N GLU A 32 -20.63 17.11 -1.42
CA GLU A 32 -20.54 18.32 -0.58
C GLU A 32 -19.65 18.15 0.67
N GLY A 33 -19.21 16.92 1.01
CA GLY A 33 -18.49 16.62 2.25
C GLY A 33 -16.98 16.40 2.15
N ILE A 34 -16.48 15.96 0.99
CA ILE A 34 -15.05 15.65 0.77
C ILE A 34 -14.56 16.41 -0.44
N THR A 35 -13.45 17.13 -0.30
CA THR A 35 -12.84 17.91 -1.38
C THR A 35 -11.36 17.54 -1.54
N SER A 36 -10.73 18.06 -2.59
CA SER A 36 -9.28 17.92 -2.80
C SER A 36 -8.44 18.60 -1.71
N LEU A 37 -9.06 19.36 -0.80
CA LEU A 37 -8.43 19.96 0.38
C LEU A 37 -8.71 19.18 1.68
N THR A 38 -9.56 18.15 1.64
CA THR A 38 -9.78 17.27 2.79
C THR A 38 -8.49 16.47 3.06
N PRO A 39 -7.98 16.43 4.31
CA PRO A 39 -6.84 15.58 4.66
C PRO A 39 -7.11 14.12 4.29
N SER A 40 -6.08 13.41 3.83
CA SER A 40 -6.24 12.02 3.39
C SER A 40 -6.66 11.11 4.54
N LYS A 41 -7.37 10.04 4.19
CA LYS A 41 -7.65 8.91 5.07
C LYS A 41 -6.80 7.72 4.66
N SER A 42 -6.13 7.10 5.62
CA SER A 42 -5.35 5.90 5.37
C SER A 42 -6.26 4.69 5.20
N ILE A 43 -5.92 3.81 4.26
CA ILE A 43 -6.76 2.69 3.90
C ILE A 43 -5.95 1.41 3.65
N TYR A 44 -6.55 0.31 4.06
CA TYR A 44 -6.16 -1.04 3.69
C TYR A 44 -7.36 -1.72 3.05
N PHE A 45 -7.13 -2.45 1.96
CA PHE A 45 -8.12 -3.39 1.44
C PHE A 45 -7.52 -4.77 1.20
N ASP A 46 -8.33 -5.80 1.31
CA ASP A 46 -7.88 -7.19 1.44
C ASP A 46 -8.06 -8.02 0.17
N TRP A 47 -8.19 -7.40 -1.00
CA TRP A 47 -8.47 -8.05 -2.28
C TRP A 47 -7.60 -9.28 -2.59
N ILE A 48 -6.27 -9.11 -2.68
CA ILE A 48 -5.32 -10.21 -2.97
C ILE A 48 -5.06 -11.08 -1.72
N ASN A 49 -5.44 -10.59 -0.53
CA ASN A 49 -5.31 -11.35 0.71
C ASN A 49 -6.18 -12.64 0.74
N ARG A 50 -7.09 -12.85 -0.21
CA ARG A 50 -8.17 -13.85 -0.07
C ARG A 50 -8.57 -14.56 -1.36
N ASN A 51 -7.63 -14.72 -2.29
CA ASN A 51 -7.80 -15.51 -3.51
C ASN A 51 -9.07 -15.16 -4.31
N TRP A 52 -9.43 -13.87 -4.45
CA TRP A 52 -10.58 -13.38 -5.24
C TRP A 52 -12.00 -13.76 -4.77
N TYR A 53 -12.17 -14.84 -3.99
CA TYR A 53 -13.48 -15.41 -3.60
C TYR A 53 -14.08 -14.82 -2.31
N GLY A 54 -13.68 -13.61 -1.90
CA GLY A 54 -14.11 -12.98 -0.64
C GLY A 54 -13.39 -13.51 0.61
N SER A 55 -13.56 -12.82 1.74
CA SER A 55 -12.99 -13.17 3.05
C SER A 55 -13.98 -13.93 3.93
N ASN A 56 -13.65 -14.14 5.19
CA ASN A 56 -14.58 -14.63 6.21
C ASN A 56 -14.32 -13.90 7.54
N GLU A 57 -15.24 -14.06 8.49
CA GLU A 57 -15.19 -13.37 9.79
C GLU A 57 -13.84 -13.53 10.49
N LYS A 58 -13.30 -14.76 10.58
CA LYS A 58 -12.03 -15.05 11.27
C LYS A 58 -10.83 -14.38 10.61
N LYS A 59 -10.78 -14.38 9.29
CA LYS A 59 -9.68 -13.79 8.53
C LYS A 59 -9.68 -12.26 8.65
N ILE A 60 -10.86 -11.64 8.54
CA ILE A 60 -10.99 -10.18 8.76
C ILE A 60 -10.67 -9.84 10.22
N GLU A 61 -11.12 -10.64 11.18
CA GLU A 61 -10.77 -10.45 12.59
C GLU A 61 -9.26 -10.48 12.80
N ALA A 62 -8.55 -11.48 12.27
CA ALA A 62 -7.09 -11.57 12.37
C ALA A 62 -6.41 -10.32 11.81
N ASN A 63 -6.81 -9.86 10.62
CA ASN A 63 -6.26 -8.65 10.00
C ASN A 63 -6.55 -7.40 10.86
N LEU A 64 -7.76 -7.24 11.38
CA LEU A 64 -8.10 -6.12 12.28
C LEU A 64 -7.30 -6.17 13.59
N GLN A 65 -7.05 -7.35 14.17
CA GLN A 65 -6.21 -7.50 15.35
C GLN A 65 -4.75 -7.12 15.05
N PHE A 66 -4.24 -7.48 13.87
CA PHE A 66 -2.92 -7.04 13.40
C PHE A 66 -2.81 -5.51 13.33
N PHE A 67 -3.77 -4.82 12.71
CA PHE A 67 -3.78 -3.36 12.64
C PHE A 67 -3.98 -2.70 14.01
N LYS A 68 -4.85 -3.27 14.86
CA LYS A 68 -5.02 -2.85 16.26
C LYS A 68 -3.70 -2.93 17.03
N TRP A 69 -2.91 -3.97 16.81
CA TRP A 69 -1.59 -4.08 17.43
C TRP A 69 -0.60 -3.05 16.89
N LEU A 70 -0.52 -2.83 15.58
CA LEU A 70 0.31 -1.77 15.01
C LEU A 70 -0.07 -0.38 15.58
N HIS A 71 -1.37 -0.15 15.80
CA HIS A 71 -1.87 1.06 16.43
C HIS A 71 -1.34 1.24 17.85
N TYR A 72 -1.48 0.25 18.73
CA TYR A 72 -1.03 0.40 20.12
C TYR A 72 0.48 0.32 20.30
N GLU A 73 1.15 -0.49 19.48
CA GLU A 73 2.58 -0.75 19.60
C GLU A 73 3.42 0.34 18.94
N TYR A 74 2.99 0.86 17.77
CA TYR A 74 3.76 1.83 16.99
C TYR A 74 3.03 3.15 16.73
N GLY A 75 1.77 3.29 17.14
CA GLY A 75 0.98 4.51 16.93
C GLY A 75 0.33 4.61 15.57
N MET A 76 0.45 3.57 14.73
CA MET A 76 -0.07 3.57 13.36
C MET A 76 -1.59 3.72 13.35
N LYS A 77 -2.10 4.71 12.59
CA LYS A 77 -3.55 4.87 12.42
C LYS A 77 -3.99 4.42 11.03
N LEU A 78 -4.80 3.36 11.00
CA LEU A 78 -5.57 2.94 9.83
C LEU A 78 -6.99 3.52 9.94
N ASP A 79 -7.37 4.45 9.05
CA ASP A 79 -8.73 5.03 9.11
C ASP A 79 -9.79 4.05 8.58
N ILE A 80 -9.47 3.32 7.50
CA ILE A 80 -10.43 2.49 6.77
C ILE A 80 -9.87 1.08 6.53
N TYR A 81 -10.59 0.06 6.97
CA TYR A 81 -10.44 -1.32 6.51
C TYR A 81 -11.54 -1.61 5.48
N LEU A 82 -11.18 -1.73 4.21
CA LEU A 82 -12.11 -2.03 3.13
C LEU A 82 -12.13 -3.55 2.86
N MET A 83 -13.30 -4.13 3.06
CA MET A 83 -13.61 -5.50 2.67
C MET A 83 -13.89 -5.50 1.15
N ASP A 84 -12.97 -6.03 0.35
CA ASP A 84 -13.04 -5.92 -1.11
C ASP A 84 -14.08 -6.91 -1.75
N ALA A 85 -13.92 -7.37 -2.98
CA ALA A 85 -14.87 -8.23 -3.67
C ALA A 85 -15.11 -9.60 -3.01
N GLY A 86 -16.37 -10.08 -3.03
CA GLY A 86 -16.76 -11.45 -2.68
C GLY A 86 -17.40 -11.63 -1.29
N ASP A 87 -17.40 -10.60 -0.44
CA ASP A 87 -17.98 -10.68 0.92
C ASP A 87 -19.51 -10.57 0.92
N ILE A 88 -20.06 -9.68 0.09
CA ILE A 88 -21.50 -9.51 -0.11
C ILE A 88 -21.84 -9.82 -1.56
N ASP A 89 -21.38 -8.95 -2.46
CA ASP A 89 -21.54 -9.11 -3.90
C ASP A 89 -20.32 -9.85 -4.47
N GLN A 90 -20.53 -10.58 -5.56
CA GLN A 90 -19.50 -11.33 -6.26
C GLN A 90 -19.50 -10.95 -7.74
N GLY A 91 -18.32 -10.62 -8.27
CA GLY A 91 -18.15 -10.47 -9.72
C GLY A 91 -18.16 -11.82 -10.45
N PRO A 92 -18.26 -11.83 -11.79
CA PRO A 92 -18.36 -13.05 -12.59
C PRO A 92 -17.23 -14.06 -12.36
N ASN A 93 -16.04 -13.56 -12.01
CA ASN A 93 -14.83 -14.37 -11.78
C ASN A 93 -14.75 -14.98 -10.38
N CYS A 94 -15.58 -14.52 -9.44
CA CYS A 94 -15.59 -15.01 -8.05
C CYS A 94 -16.99 -15.42 -7.56
N ALA A 95 -17.98 -15.43 -8.45
CA ALA A 95 -19.34 -15.84 -8.15
C ALA A 95 -19.46 -17.36 -7.97
N GLN A 96 -20.37 -17.77 -7.08
CA GLN A 96 -20.75 -19.18 -6.90
C GLN A 96 -21.26 -19.83 -8.19
N SER A 97 -21.88 -19.04 -9.06
CA SER A 97 -22.25 -19.44 -10.43
C SER A 97 -21.32 -18.76 -11.42
N PHE A 98 -20.46 -19.54 -12.06
CA PHE A 98 -19.42 -19.02 -12.95
C PHE A 98 -20.00 -18.20 -14.10
N GLY A 99 -19.40 -17.04 -14.37
CA GLY A 99 -19.69 -16.23 -15.55
C GLY A 99 -20.81 -15.20 -15.40
N LEU A 100 -21.48 -15.13 -14.24
CA LEU A 100 -22.46 -14.09 -13.94
C LEU A 100 -22.19 -13.46 -12.57
N PRO A 101 -22.37 -12.14 -12.43
CA PRO A 101 -22.29 -11.51 -11.11
C PRO A 101 -23.42 -12.01 -10.22
N THR A 102 -23.18 -12.00 -8.90
CA THR A 102 -24.18 -12.32 -7.89
C THR A 102 -24.27 -11.17 -6.90
N TYR A 103 -25.46 -10.57 -6.77
CA TYR A 103 -25.73 -9.53 -5.77
C TYR A 103 -26.26 -10.17 -4.50
N GLY A 104 -25.56 -9.91 -3.40
CA GLY A 104 -25.85 -10.48 -2.10
C GLY A 104 -26.59 -9.54 -1.16
N SER A 105 -26.91 -10.08 0.00
CA SER A 105 -27.38 -9.33 1.17
C SER A 105 -26.93 -10.02 2.45
N LEU A 106 -27.11 -9.34 3.59
CA LEU A 106 -26.86 -9.90 4.92
C LEU A 106 -27.73 -11.13 5.24
N GLU A 107 -28.81 -11.36 4.46
CA GLU A 107 -29.71 -12.47 4.67
C GLU A 107 -29.38 -13.70 3.84
N THR A 108 -28.45 -13.58 2.88
CA THR A 108 -28.06 -14.69 2.01
C THR A 108 -27.30 -15.77 2.75
N GLU A 109 -27.50 -17.04 2.35
CA GLU A 109 -26.76 -18.18 2.90
C GLU A 109 -25.25 -18.05 2.71
N HIS A 110 -24.81 -17.45 1.60
CA HIS A 110 -23.39 -17.14 1.38
C HIS A 110 -22.84 -16.24 2.48
N PHE A 111 -23.52 -15.13 2.76
CA PHE A 111 -23.10 -14.20 3.81
C PHE A 111 -23.14 -14.86 5.18
N LYS A 112 -24.27 -15.47 5.57
CA LYS A 112 -24.45 -16.11 6.88
C LYS A 112 -23.43 -17.20 7.17
N ARG A 113 -23.00 -17.95 6.14
CA ARG A 113 -21.95 -18.97 6.30
C ARG A 113 -20.57 -18.36 6.58
N ARG A 114 -20.25 -17.21 5.97
CA ARG A 114 -18.91 -16.58 6.07
C ARG A 114 -18.82 -15.59 7.25
N PHE A 115 -19.95 -15.03 7.64
CA PHE A 115 -20.14 -14.08 8.74
C PHE A 115 -21.29 -14.56 9.64
N PRO A 116 -21.12 -15.69 10.35
CA PRO A 116 -22.17 -16.25 11.19
C PRO A 116 -22.64 -15.29 12.29
N ASN A 117 -21.80 -14.34 12.71
CA ASN A 117 -22.14 -13.31 13.69
C ASN A 117 -22.42 -11.94 13.04
N GLY A 118 -22.61 -11.90 11.72
CA GLY A 118 -22.73 -10.66 10.96
C GLY A 118 -21.47 -9.79 11.06
N PHE A 119 -21.64 -8.48 10.89
CA PHE A 119 -20.52 -7.52 10.97
C PHE A 119 -20.32 -6.89 12.35
N ASP A 120 -21.25 -7.08 13.30
CA ASP A 120 -21.19 -6.43 14.62
C ASP A 120 -19.85 -6.63 15.36
N PRO A 121 -19.28 -7.85 15.43
CA PRO A 121 -18.00 -8.06 16.11
C PRO A 121 -16.85 -7.32 15.42
N LEU A 122 -16.83 -7.33 14.08
CA LEU A 122 -15.79 -6.69 13.27
C LEU A 122 -15.86 -5.17 13.38
N VAL A 123 -17.07 -4.59 13.35
CA VAL A 123 -17.30 -3.15 13.55
C VAL A 123 -16.84 -2.73 14.94
N LYS A 124 -17.19 -3.50 15.97
CA LYS A 124 -16.74 -3.23 17.36
C LYS A 124 -15.22 -3.30 17.47
N LEU A 125 -14.59 -4.28 16.81
CA LEU A 125 -13.14 -4.43 16.81
C LEU A 125 -12.45 -3.26 16.09
N ALA A 126 -12.89 -2.91 14.89
CA ALA A 126 -12.37 -1.76 14.14
C ALA A 126 -12.48 -0.46 14.95
N LYS A 127 -13.66 -0.20 15.54
CA LYS A 127 -13.90 0.97 16.39
C LYS A 127 -12.98 1.04 17.61
N SER A 128 -12.54 -0.11 18.15
CA SER A 128 -11.69 -0.16 19.35
C SER A 128 -10.31 0.48 19.16
N PHE A 129 -9.87 0.70 17.93
CA PHE A 129 -8.62 1.39 17.60
C PHE A 129 -8.82 2.54 16.58
N ASP A 130 -10.01 3.13 16.58
CA ASP A 130 -10.36 4.30 15.74
C ASP A 130 -10.25 4.03 14.22
N CYS A 131 -10.68 2.83 13.82
CA CYS A 131 -10.82 2.40 12.43
C CYS A 131 -12.31 2.20 12.08
N ARG A 132 -12.67 2.44 10.83
CA ARG A 132 -14.00 2.20 10.27
C ARG A 132 -13.92 1.18 9.14
N LEU A 133 -15.02 0.46 8.92
CA LEU A 133 -15.10 -0.49 7.82
C LEU A 133 -15.53 0.20 6.52
N GLY A 134 -15.15 -0.38 5.38
CA GLY A 134 -15.69 -0.12 4.07
C GLY A 134 -16.03 -1.43 3.36
N VAL A 135 -16.77 -1.35 2.25
CA VAL A 135 -17.15 -2.55 1.50
C VAL A 135 -17.15 -2.31 -0.02
N TRP A 136 -16.71 -3.33 -0.76
CA TRP A 136 -16.86 -3.42 -2.21
C TRP A 136 -18.23 -3.96 -2.58
N LEU A 137 -18.81 -3.40 -3.63
CA LEU A 137 -20.18 -3.62 -4.02
C LEU A 137 -20.30 -3.68 -5.54
N GLY A 138 -21.18 -4.57 -5.99
CA GLY A 138 -21.69 -4.50 -7.35
C GLY A 138 -22.63 -3.29 -7.48
N PRO A 139 -22.49 -2.47 -8.54
CA PRO A 139 -23.27 -1.25 -8.65
C PRO A 139 -24.75 -1.51 -8.88
N ASP A 140 -25.11 -2.54 -9.66
CA ASP A 140 -26.50 -2.80 -10.06
C ASP A 140 -27.28 -3.74 -9.12
N GLY A 141 -26.84 -3.86 -7.87
CA GLY A 141 -27.51 -4.68 -6.85
C GLY A 141 -28.91 -4.22 -6.44
N TYR A 142 -29.47 -3.20 -7.09
CA TYR A 142 -30.84 -2.70 -6.90
C TYR A 142 -31.89 -3.58 -7.58
N GLY A 143 -31.49 -4.53 -8.44
CA GLY A 143 -32.41 -5.48 -9.06
C GLY A 143 -33.32 -4.86 -10.12
N LYS A 144 -34.47 -5.51 -10.39
CA LYS A 144 -35.41 -5.12 -11.47
C LYS A 144 -36.73 -4.55 -10.95
N THR A 145 -36.98 -4.65 -9.66
CA THR A 145 -38.23 -4.20 -9.02
C THR A 145 -37.95 -3.12 -7.98
N GLU A 146 -38.93 -2.28 -7.70
CA GLU A 146 -38.83 -1.28 -6.64
C GLU A 146 -38.57 -1.93 -5.26
N ALA A 147 -39.15 -3.11 -5.00
CA ALA A 147 -38.92 -3.85 -3.77
C ALA A 147 -37.45 -4.29 -3.61
N ASP A 148 -36.79 -4.71 -4.70
CA ASP A 148 -35.36 -5.05 -4.68
C ASP A 148 -34.51 -3.81 -4.41
N ALA A 149 -34.84 -2.70 -5.07
CA ALA A 149 -34.13 -1.44 -4.91
C ALA A 149 -34.23 -0.91 -3.47
N MET A 150 -35.41 -1.02 -2.86
CA MET A 150 -35.62 -0.62 -1.46
C MET A 150 -34.84 -1.51 -0.49
N LYS A 151 -34.80 -2.84 -0.71
CA LYS A 151 -33.96 -3.74 0.12
C LYS A 151 -32.48 -3.38 0.02
N ARG A 152 -31.98 -3.07 -1.18
CA ARG A 152 -30.60 -2.64 -1.38
C ARG A 152 -30.32 -1.31 -0.66
N LYS A 153 -31.22 -0.33 -0.81
CA LYS A 153 -31.16 0.96 -0.11
C LYS A 153 -31.13 0.79 1.40
N GLU A 154 -32.02 -0.01 1.97
CA GLU A 154 -32.07 -0.29 3.41
C GLU A 154 -30.75 -0.89 3.92
N MET A 155 -30.17 -1.85 3.19
CA MET A 155 -28.89 -2.45 3.56
C MET A 155 -27.74 -1.43 3.55
N LEU A 156 -27.61 -0.63 2.48
CA LEU A 156 -26.53 0.36 2.37
C LEU A 156 -26.69 1.50 3.38
N VAL A 157 -27.92 1.94 3.64
CA VAL A 157 -28.21 2.92 4.69
C VAL A 157 -27.88 2.34 6.06
N LYS A 158 -28.21 1.06 6.32
CA LYS A 158 -27.83 0.35 7.56
C LYS A 158 -26.31 0.36 7.78
N PHE A 159 -25.51 0.13 6.73
CA PHE A 159 -24.05 0.18 6.85
C PHE A 159 -23.53 1.55 7.33
N CYS A 160 -24.13 2.65 6.89
CA CYS A 160 -23.75 3.98 7.37
C CYS A 160 -24.36 4.33 8.73
N LYS A 161 -25.62 3.97 8.96
CA LYS A 161 -26.37 4.33 10.16
C LYS A 161 -25.93 3.54 11.39
N ASP A 162 -25.84 2.22 11.26
CA ASP A 162 -25.61 1.32 12.40
C ASP A 162 -24.12 1.02 12.55
N TYR A 163 -23.41 0.85 11.43
CA TYR A 163 -22.00 0.43 11.43
C TYR A 163 -21.01 1.55 11.13
N HIS A 164 -21.51 2.74 10.78
CA HIS A 164 -20.69 3.90 10.42
C HIS A 164 -19.63 3.58 9.35
N PHE A 165 -19.98 2.85 8.29
CA PHE A 165 -19.04 2.57 7.21
C PHE A 165 -18.50 3.88 6.60
N ALA A 166 -17.21 3.87 6.27
CA ALA A 166 -16.46 5.02 5.78
C ALA A 166 -16.26 5.03 4.26
N LEU A 167 -16.45 3.88 3.61
CA LEU A 167 -16.23 3.75 2.17
C LEU A 167 -17.15 2.71 1.52
N PHE A 168 -17.67 3.06 0.34
CA PHE A 168 -18.24 2.12 -0.62
C PHE A 168 -17.43 2.15 -1.92
N LYS A 169 -16.94 0.99 -2.36
CA LYS A 169 -16.26 0.80 -3.64
C LYS A 169 -17.24 0.14 -4.62
N PHE A 170 -17.67 0.86 -5.64
CA PHE A 170 -18.57 0.34 -6.68
C PHE A 170 -17.79 0.02 -7.94
N ASP A 171 -17.83 -1.24 -8.39
CA ASP A 171 -16.87 -1.75 -9.36
C ASP A 171 -17.53 -2.40 -10.58
N ALA A 172 -17.07 -1.95 -11.76
CA ALA A 172 -17.50 -2.48 -13.04
C ALA A 172 -17.08 -3.93 -13.29
N CYS A 173 -16.13 -4.45 -12.51
CA CYS A 173 -15.80 -5.88 -12.51
C CYS A 173 -17.01 -6.76 -12.13
N CYS A 174 -17.97 -6.24 -11.36
CA CYS A 174 -19.23 -6.93 -11.09
C CYS A 174 -20.20 -6.77 -12.28
N SER A 175 -20.58 -5.52 -12.56
CA SER A 175 -21.45 -5.08 -13.64
C SER A 175 -21.33 -3.58 -13.81
N ASP A 176 -21.96 -3.00 -14.83
CA ASP A 176 -22.24 -1.56 -14.84
C ASP A 176 -23.52 -1.23 -14.03
N LEU A 177 -23.74 0.05 -13.68
CA LEU A 177 -25.00 0.53 -13.08
C LEU A 177 -26.04 0.79 -14.18
N SER A 178 -27.20 0.12 -14.13
CA SER A 178 -28.24 0.31 -15.14
C SER A 178 -28.85 1.73 -15.07
N PRO A 179 -29.24 2.34 -16.20
CA PRO A 179 -29.85 3.67 -16.24
C PRO A 179 -31.06 3.82 -15.31
N GLU A 180 -31.92 2.81 -15.23
CA GLU A 180 -33.11 2.77 -14.39
C GLU A 180 -32.80 2.78 -12.88
N ASN A 181 -31.64 2.24 -12.49
CA ASN A 181 -31.23 2.14 -11.09
C ASN A 181 -30.43 3.36 -10.60
N GLN A 182 -30.02 4.28 -11.48
CA GLN A 182 -29.28 5.47 -11.07
C GLN A 182 -30.06 6.38 -10.12
N LYS A 183 -31.41 6.44 -10.24
CA LYS A 183 -32.25 7.18 -9.29
C LYS A 183 -32.15 6.62 -7.86
N TYR A 184 -32.16 5.29 -7.72
CA TYR A 184 -32.06 4.63 -6.41
C TYR A 184 -30.66 4.78 -5.85
N PHE A 185 -29.62 4.71 -6.68
CA PHE A 185 -28.25 5.03 -6.29
C PHE A 185 -28.16 6.45 -5.71
N ILE A 186 -28.70 7.45 -6.40
CA ILE A 186 -28.68 8.85 -5.96
C ILE A 186 -29.34 9.00 -4.59
N GLU A 187 -30.57 8.53 -4.44
CA GLU A 187 -31.30 8.60 -3.18
C GLU A 187 -30.58 7.87 -2.04
N THR A 188 -30.03 6.69 -2.33
CA THR A 188 -29.33 5.87 -1.33
C THR A 188 -28.08 6.58 -0.85
N MET A 189 -27.24 7.09 -1.76
CA MET A 189 -26.00 7.77 -1.39
C MET A 189 -26.26 9.07 -0.62
N GLN A 190 -27.31 9.81 -0.96
CA GLN A 190 -27.75 10.98 -0.20
C GLN A 190 -28.19 10.61 1.22
N GLU A 191 -28.98 9.54 1.38
CA GLU A 191 -29.43 9.05 2.69
C GLU A 191 -28.26 8.53 3.52
N CYS A 192 -27.36 7.73 2.92
CA CYS A 192 -26.14 7.25 3.58
C CYS A 192 -25.29 8.40 4.16
N ARG A 193 -25.15 9.51 3.42
CA ARG A 193 -24.39 10.69 3.87
C ARG A 193 -25.02 11.46 5.02
N LYS A 194 -26.31 11.26 5.34
CA LYS A 194 -26.89 11.81 6.57
C LYS A 194 -26.28 11.18 7.83
N TYR A 195 -25.83 9.93 7.73
CA TYR A 195 -25.24 9.17 8.84
C TYR A 195 -23.71 9.10 8.78
N SER A 196 -23.14 9.07 7.57
CA SER A 196 -21.70 9.15 7.31
C SER A 196 -21.41 10.32 6.35
N PRO A 197 -21.36 11.59 6.83
CA PRO A 197 -21.13 12.75 5.97
C PRO A 197 -19.80 12.72 5.20
N ASP A 198 -18.83 11.98 5.74
CA ASP A 198 -17.49 11.78 5.22
C ASP A 198 -17.31 10.42 4.52
N LEU A 199 -18.41 9.83 4.03
CA LEU A 199 -18.42 8.60 3.25
C LEU A 199 -17.76 8.81 1.89
N ILE A 200 -16.69 8.04 1.65
CA ILE A 200 -16.03 7.97 0.35
C ILE A 200 -16.83 7.03 -0.55
N ILE A 201 -17.27 7.54 -1.69
CA ILE A 201 -17.89 6.73 -2.74
C ILE A 201 -16.86 6.58 -3.87
N LEU A 202 -16.21 5.43 -3.93
CA LEU A 202 -15.21 5.14 -4.93
C LEU A 202 -15.87 4.56 -6.18
N ASN A 203 -15.77 5.29 -7.30
CA ASN A 203 -16.16 4.81 -8.62
C ASN A 203 -15.01 4.01 -9.25
N HIS A 204 -15.14 2.70 -9.26
CA HIS A 204 -14.20 1.80 -9.91
C HIS A 204 -14.73 1.40 -11.29
N ARG A 205 -14.65 2.34 -12.23
CA ARG A 205 -14.92 2.19 -13.68
C ARG A 205 -16.40 2.04 -14.09
N ILE A 206 -17.36 2.47 -13.26
CA ILE A 206 -18.80 2.41 -13.56
C ILE A 206 -19.29 3.66 -14.34
N THR A 207 -20.31 3.47 -15.18
CA THR A 207 -20.95 4.53 -15.96
C THR A 207 -22.01 5.25 -15.12
N LEU A 208 -21.87 6.57 -14.96
CA LEU A 208 -22.79 7.39 -14.20
C LEU A 208 -23.27 8.59 -15.02
N ASN A 209 -24.56 8.91 -14.90
CA ASN A 209 -25.11 10.20 -15.33
C ASN A 209 -24.54 11.35 -14.46
N GLU A 210 -24.87 12.58 -14.83
CA GLU A 210 -24.32 13.76 -14.17
C GLU A 210 -24.68 13.84 -12.67
N GLU A 211 -25.92 13.53 -12.31
CA GLU A 211 -26.40 13.61 -10.91
C GLU A 211 -25.79 12.53 -10.02
N ALA A 212 -25.71 11.29 -10.49
CA ALA A 212 -25.07 10.20 -9.74
C ALA A 212 -23.56 10.45 -9.59
N ARG A 213 -22.91 11.04 -10.60
CA ARG A 213 -21.49 11.41 -10.56
C ARG A 213 -21.19 12.46 -9.50
N LYS A 214 -22.08 13.42 -9.26
CA LYS A 214 -21.92 14.42 -8.17
C LYS A 214 -21.86 13.76 -6.79
N LEU A 215 -22.27 12.50 -6.64
CA LEU A 215 -22.23 11.77 -5.38
C LEU A 215 -20.99 10.87 -5.24
N THR A 216 -20.24 10.60 -6.31
CA THR A 216 -18.97 9.87 -6.20
C THR A 216 -17.87 10.78 -5.67
N THR A 217 -16.95 10.25 -4.87
CA THR A 217 -15.82 10.97 -4.26
C THR A 217 -14.54 10.83 -5.09
N THR A 218 -14.30 9.64 -5.63
CA THR A 218 -13.06 9.32 -6.35
C THR A 218 -13.35 8.43 -7.55
N PHE A 219 -12.36 8.31 -8.43
CA PHE A 219 -12.34 7.33 -9.51
C PHE A 219 -10.96 6.68 -9.63
N LEU A 220 -10.90 5.48 -10.21
CA LEU A 220 -9.63 4.79 -10.44
C LEU A 220 -8.81 5.45 -11.57
N TRP A 221 -7.66 6.01 -11.21
CA TRP A 221 -6.71 6.61 -12.12
C TRP A 221 -6.04 5.55 -13.01
N GLU A 222 -5.98 5.82 -14.31
CA GLU A 222 -5.46 4.92 -15.36
C GLU A 222 -6.18 3.56 -15.50
N GLY A 223 -7.20 3.28 -14.69
CA GLY A 223 -7.82 1.97 -14.67
C GLY A 223 -6.83 0.85 -14.29
N ARG A 224 -5.76 1.17 -13.54
CA ARG A 224 -4.60 0.27 -13.36
C ARG A 224 -4.42 -0.15 -11.90
N GLU A 225 -4.23 -1.45 -11.69
CA GLU A 225 -3.81 -2.07 -10.44
C GLU A 225 -2.28 -2.09 -10.29
N THR A 226 -1.76 -2.30 -9.07
CA THR A 226 -0.32 -2.10 -8.75
C THR A 226 0.41 -3.33 -8.20
N CYS A 227 -0.16 -4.53 -8.37
CA CYS A 227 0.49 -5.74 -7.88
C CYS A 227 1.78 -5.99 -8.66
N VAL A 228 2.89 -6.05 -7.92
CA VAL A 228 4.23 -6.15 -8.50
C VAL A 228 4.41 -7.51 -9.16
N ASP A 229 4.97 -7.51 -10.37
CA ASP A 229 5.14 -8.66 -11.28
C ASP A 229 3.84 -9.30 -11.79
N VAL A 230 2.67 -8.71 -11.47
CA VAL A 230 1.36 -9.19 -11.94
C VAL A 230 0.68 -8.12 -12.78
N ASN A 231 0.45 -6.94 -12.21
CA ASN A 231 -0.19 -5.81 -12.87
C ASN A 231 0.81 -4.73 -13.27
N ILE A 232 1.93 -4.64 -12.58
CA ILE A 232 3.01 -3.71 -12.89
C ILE A 232 4.36 -4.40 -12.81
N THR A 233 5.18 -4.18 -13.84
CA THR A 233 6.50 -4.79 -14.01
C THR A 233 7.52 -3.70 -14.32
N ASN A 234 8.79 -4.02 -14.17
CA ASN A 234 9.86 -3.16 -14.66
C ASN A 234 9.91 -3.20 -16.19
N GLU A 235 10.21 -2.05 -16.79
CA GLU A 235 10.53 -1.97 -18.23
C GLU A 235 12.06 -1.91 -18.44
N ASN A 236 12.82 -1.57 -17.40
CA ASN A 236 14.27 -1.50 -17.43
C ASN A 236 14.92 -2.49 -16.46
N VAL A 237 16.22 -2.72 -16.65
CA VAL A 237 17.02 -3.48 -15.68
C VAL A 237 17.22 -2.62 -14.43
N ALA A 238 16.61 -3.04 -13.33
CA ALA A 238 16.69 -2.42 -12.01
C ALA A 238 17.07 -3.47 -10.95
N PRO A 239 17.63 -3.08 -9.80
CA PRO A 239 18.06 -4.01 -8.75
C PRO A 239 16.90 -4.65 -7.97
N HIS A 240 15.66 -4.27 -8.25
CA HIS A 240 14.45 -4.76 -7.59
C HIS A 240 13.22 -4.65 -8.50
N HIS A 241 12.13 -5.30 -8.12
CA HIS A 241 10.91 -5.46 -8.94
C HIS A 241 9.97 -4.23 -8.96
N ARG A 242 10.29 -3.18 -8.19
CA ARG A 242 9.44 -1.98 -8.04
C ARG A 242 9.82 -0.79 -8.92
N GLU A 243 10.72 -0.92 -9.88
CA GLU A 243 11.07 0.21 -10.77
C GLU A 243 9.87 0.70 -11.58
N GLY A 244 8.99 -0.20 -12.03
CA GLY A 244 7.72 0.19 -12.66
C GLY A 244 6.86 1.10 -11.78
N ASN A 245 6.75 0.81 -10.48
CA ASN A 245 6.03 1.67 -9.53
C ASN A 245 6.78 2.99 -9.27
N LEU A 246 8.12 2.97 -9.20
CA LEU A 246 8.93 4.19 -9.08
C LEU A 246 8.84 5.07 -10.33
N LEU A 247 8.59 4.51 -11.52
CA LEU A 247 8.41 5.26 -12.76
C LEU A 247 6.97 5.78 -12.92
N ARG A 248 6.01 5.22 -12.18
CA ARG A 248 4.61 5.65 -12.24
C ARG A 248 4.49 7.15 -11.97
N GLY A 249 3.75 7.83 -12.84
CA GLY A 249 3.65 9.28 -12.90
C GLY A 249 2.79 9.88 -11.80
N LEU A 250 2.25 11.07 -12.11
CA LEU A 250 1.40 11.84 -11.22
C LEU A 250 -0.04 11.85 -11.74
N PRO A 251 -1.06 11.82 -10.86
CA PRO A 251 -2.42 12.19 -11.25
C PRO A 251 -2.41 13.54 -11.96
N PRO A 252 -3.21 13.73 -13.02
CA PRO A 252 -3.30 15.00 -13.73
C PRO A 252 -3.55 16.15 -12.74
N GLN A 253 -2.74 17.22 -12.85
CA GLN A 253 -2.82 18.40 -12.00
C GLN A 253 -2.71 18.11 -10.49
N LEU A 254 -2.10 16.97 -10.11
CA LEU A 254 -2.05 16.47 -8.74
C LEU A 254 -3.44 16.27 -8.10
N ASN A 255 -4.46 15.97 -8.91
CA ASN A 255 -5.81 15.75 -8.41
C ASN A 255 -5.84 14.61 -7.37
N ARG A 256 -6.22 14.98 -6.14
CA ARG A 256 -6.27 14.09 -4.98
C ARG A 256 -7.56 13.27 -4.89
N LEU A 257 -8.60 13.66 -5.64
CA LEU A 257 -9.89 12.95 -5.69
C LEU A 257 -9.86 11.83 -6.74
N THR A 258 -8.74 11.10 -6.73
CA THR A 258 -8.50 9.92 -7.54
C THR A 258 -8.04 8.77 -6.62
N GLU A 259 -8.16 7.55 -7.10
CA GLU A 259 -7.58 6.34 -6.49
C GLU A 259 -6.47 5.84 -7.42
N ASP A 260 -5.35 5.39 -6.87
CA ASP A 260 -4.27 4.75 -7.65
C ASP A 260 -4.08 3.27 -7.32
N HIS A 261 -5.02 2.69 -6.58
CA HIS A 261 -5.04 1.30 -6.11
C HIS A 261 -4.00 1.02 -5.01
N GLY A 262 -3.27 2.04 -4.55
CA GLY A 262 -2.28 1.95 -3.48
C GLY A 262 -1.07 1.08 -3.78
N VAL A 263 -0.42 0.62 -2.70
CA VAL A 263 0.77 -0.23 -2.75
C VAL A 263 0.43 -1.68 -2.38
N CYS A 264 0.69 -2.61 -3.29
CA CYS A 264 0.54 -4.04 -3.00
C CYS A 264 1.66 -4.52 -2.08
N LEU A 265 1.30 -5.16 -0.97
CA LEU A 265 2.20 -5.82 -0.03
C LEU A 265 1.98 -7.33 0.00
N SER A 266 1.91 -7.96 -1.18
CA SER A 266 1.88 -9.43 -1.33
C SER A 266 3.05 -10.00 -2.13
N THR A 267 3.68 -9.18 -2.97
CA THR A 267 4.69 -9.61 -3.94
C THR A 267 5.79 -8.55 -4.08
N GLY A 268 7.01 -8.98 -4.38
CA GLY A 268 8.15 -8.09 -4.64
C GLY A 268 8.39 -7.11 -3.50
N LEU A 269 8.46 -7.60 -2.25
CA LEU A 269 8.42 -6.71 -1.07
C LEU A 269 9.70 -5.91 -0.88
N ASN A 270 10.81 -6.24 -1.51
CA ASN A 270 11.99 -5.37 -1.41
C ASN A 270 11.67 -3.96 -1.94
N PHE A 271 12.06 -2.94 -1.17
CA PHE A 271 11.84 -1.52 -1.48
C PHE A 271 10.35 -1.09 -1.55
N TRP A 272 9.46 -1.81 -0.85
CA TRP A 272 8.04 -1.44 -0.72
C TRP A 272 7.83 -0.05 -0.12
N ASP A 273 8.75 0.38 0.73
CA ASP A 273 8.78 1.66 1.41
C ASP A 273 8.96 2.82 0.43
N ASP A 274 9.78 2.67 -0.60
CA ASP A 274 9.94 3.69 -1.64
C ASP A 274 8.65 3.96 -2.42
N ASP A 275 7.93 2.90 -2.77
CA ASP A 275 6.64 2.97 -3.44
C ASP A 275 5.60 3.65 -2.54
N LEU A 276 5.54 3.28 -1.26
CA LEU A 276 4.62 3.88 -0.31
C LEU A 276 4.94 5.36 -0.03
N ILE A 277 6.20 5.77 -0.03
CA ILE A 277 6.58 7.17 0.07
C ILE A 277 6.02 7.98 -1.10
N LEU A 278 6.11 7.44 -2.32
CA LEU A 278 5.54 8.10 -3.49
C LEU A 278 4.00 8.10 -3.45
N GLN A 279 3.37 7.00 -3.06
CA GLN A 279 1.91 6.95 -2.91
C GLN A 279 1.43 7.98 -1.88
N ALA A 280 2.03 7.99 -0.69
CA ALA A 280 1.58 8.78 0.44
C ALA A 280 1.95 10.28 0.36
N PHE A 281 3.16 10.62 -0.10
CA PHE A 281 3.67 12.00 -0.05
C PHE A 281 3.81 12.66 -1.42
N ASN A 282 4.01 11.90 -2.48
CA ASN A 282 4.14 12.45 -3.84
C ASN A 282 2.75 12.61 -4.48
N ARG A 283 1.97 11.52 -4.57
CA ARG A 283 0.59 11.55 -5.09
C ARG A 283 -0.41 12.04 -4.04
N ASN A 284 -0.27 11.62 -2.78
CA ASN A 284 -1.07 12.07 -1.62
C ASN A 284 -2.57 12.17 -1.95
N LEU A 285 -3.15 11.08 -2.41
CA LEU A 285 -4.57 11.02 -2.76
C LEU A 285 -5.44 11.12 -1.50
N ILE A 286 -6.75 11.29 -1.67
CA ILE A 286 -7.67 11.31 -0.52
C ILE A 286 -7.63 9.99 0.26
N MET A 287 -7.22 8.91 -0.40
CA MET A 287 -6.92 7.61 0.17
C MET A 287 -5.40 7.41 0.25
N SER A 288 -4.77 7.99 1.26
CA SER A 288 -3.33 7.90 1.47
C SER A 288 -2.97 7.95 2.97
N PRO A 289 -2.00 7.15 3.43
CA PRO A 289 -1.38 6.04 2.70
C PRO A 289 -2.38 4.92 2.39
N GLU A 290 -2.29 4.33 1.20
CA GLU A 290 -3.13 3.21 0.76
C GLU A 290 -2.28 1.98 0.47
N ILE A 291 -2.63 0.86 1.11
CA ILE A 291 -1.97 -0.43 0.94
C ILE A 291 -3.01 -1.54 0.74
N TYR A 292 -2.60 -2.65 0.15
CA TYR A 292 -3.44 -3.85 0.06
C TYR A 292 -2.62 -5.12 -0.02
N GLY A 293 -3.30 -6.27 -0.01
CA GLY A 293 -2.65 -7.58 -0.02
C GLY A 293 -2.31 -8.05 1.38
N SER A 294 -1.09 -8.53 1.61
CA SER A 294 -0.71 -9.27 2.82
C SER A 294 0.43 -8.58 3.60
N PRO A 295 0.20 -7.41 4.23
CA PRO A 295 1.24 -6.64 4.94
C PRO A 295 1.94 -7.41 6.08
N PHE A 296 1.35 -8.49 6.57
CA PHE A 296 1.97 -9.42 7.52
C PHE A 296 3.06 -10.33 6.90
N LEU A 297 3.29 -10.24 5.58
CA LEU A 297 4.49 -10.75 4.88
C LEU A 297 5.64 -9.74 4.89
N LEU A 298 5.52 -8.64 5.61
CA LEU A 298 6.70 -7.87 6.00
C LEU A 298 7.44 -8.63 7.13
N SER A 299 8.76 -8.50 7.17
CA SER A 299 9.56 -8.98 8.30
C SER A 299 9.27 -8.15 9.55
N ASP A 300 9.59 -8.71 10.72
CA ASP A 300 9.37 -8.03 12.01
C ASP A 300 10.05 -6.65 12.11
N ASN A 301 11.14 -6.44 11.36
CA ASN A 301 11.89 -5.17 11.32
C ASN A 301 11.28 -4.13 10.38
N GLU A 302 10.45 -4.54 9.42
CA GLU A 302 9.77 -3.65 8.46
C GLU A 302 8.44 -3.12 9.02
N LEU A 303 7.81 -3.84 9.97
CA LEU A 303 6.53 -3.42 10.59
C LEU A 303 6.61 -2.04 11.29
N PRO A 304 7.66 -1.72 12.08
CA PRO A 304 7.83 -0.37 12.62
C PRO A 304 8.05 0.69 11.52
N GLN A 305 8.69 0.33 10.40
CA GLN A 305 8.91 1.24 9.28
C GLN A 305 7.59 1.58 8.57
N LEU A 306 6.71 0.58 8.38
CA LEU A 306 5.35 0.81 7.86
C LEU A 306 4.58 1.78 8.75
N ALA A 307 4.58 1.53 10.07
CA ALA A 307 3.96 2.41 11.03
C ALA A 307 4.56 3.83 11.00
N ARG A 308 5.88 3.95 10.85
CA ARG A 308 6.58 5.24 10.81
C ARG A 308 6.14 6.09 9.62
N ILE A 309 5.98 5.50 8.43
CA ILE A 309 5.48 6.20 7.23
C ILE A 309 4.07 6.76 7.49
N TYR A 310 3.18 5.96 8.08
CA TYR A 310 1.83 6.39 8.45
C TYR A 310 1.84 7.53 9.48
N ASN A 311 2.71 7.44 10.48
CA ASN A 311 2.83 8.45 11.53
C ASN A 311 3.33 9.79 10.99
N ILE A 312 4.35 9.77 10.12
CA ILE A 312 4.87 10.99 9.48
C ILE A 312 3.81 11.59 8.55
N HIS A 313 3.11 10.76 7.77
CA HIS A 313 2.02 11.23 6.91
C HIS A 313 0.94 11.91 7.76
N ARG A 314 0.49 11.25 8.84
CA ARG A 314 -0.52 11.81 9.75
C ARG A 314 -0.09 13.13 10.37
N LEU A 315 1.18 13.23 10.79
CA LEU A 315 1.75 14.43 11.41
C LEU A 315 1.64 15.67 10.50
N TYR A 316 1.75 15.48 9.18
CA TYR A 316 1.71 16.57 8.19
C TYR A 316 0.47 16.55 7.29
N ASN A 317 -0.49 15.64 7.52
CA ASN A 317 -1.61 15.38 6.62
C ASN A 317 -2.41 16.65 6.27
N ALA A 318 -2.61 17.55 7.24
CA ALA A 318 -3.33 18.80 7.04
C ALA A 318 -2.67 19.73 6.01
N ILE A 319 -1.33 19.72 5.89
CA ILE A 319 -0.60 20.59 4.96
C ILE A 319 -0.25 19.88 3.65
N LEU A 320 -0.19 18.55 3.64
CA LEU A 320 0.12 17.75 2.45
C LEU A 320 -0.93 17.91 1.33
N VAL A 321 -2.12 18.42 1.65
CA VAL A 321 -3.17 18.69 0.65
C VAL A 321 -2.71 19.69 -0.42
N ASN A 322 -1.77 20.57 -0.10
CA ASN A 322 -1.26 21.62 -0.99
C ASN A 322 0.02 21.16 -1.71
N GLY A 323 -0.10 20.68 -2.95
CA GLY A 323 1.03 20.20 -3.75
C GLY A 323 1.42 21.12 -4.91
N MET A 324 2.69 21.06 -5.29
CA MET A 324 3.18 21.61 -6.56
C MET A 324 4.18 20.63 -7.18
N GLN A 325 4.06 20.42 -8.49
CA GLN A 325 5.08 19.70 -9.25
C GLN A 325 6.31 20.60 -9.39
N LEU A 326 7.49 20.03 -9.16
CA LEU A 326 8.75 20.72 -9.31
C LEU A 326 9.30 20.51 -10.74
N PRO A 327 10.08 21.46 -11.29
CA PRO A 327 10.63 21.33 -12.63
C PRO A 327 11.55 20.11 -12.76
N GLU A 328 11.27 19.25 -13.74
CA GLU A 328 11.93 17.96 -13.91
C GLU A 328 13.42 18.11 -14.24
N GLU A 329 13.79 19.12 -15.02
CA GLU A 329 15.17 19.42 -15.39
C GLU A 329 16.06 19.77 -14.18
N LYS A 330 15.45 20.21 -13.08
CA LYS A 330 16.17 20.57 -11.84
C LYS A 330 16.06 19.50 -10.76
N TYR A 331 14.90 18.89 -10.59
CA TYR A 331 14.59 18.01 -9.46
C TYR A 331 14.40 16.54 -9.84
N GLY A 332 14.46 16.21 -11.14
CA GLY A 332 14.21 14.88 -11.65
C GLY A 332 12.73 14.57 -11.85
N LYS A 333 12.48 13.40 -12.44
CA LYS A 333 11.14 12.95 -12.85
C LYS A 333 10.15 12.95 -11.69
N PHE A 334 9.00 13.59 -11.93
CA PHE A 334 7.85 13.60 -11.04
C PHE A 334 8.17 14.06 -9.60
N ALA A 335 9.14 14.95 -9.44
CA ALA A 335 9.41 15.57 -8.14
C ALA A 335 8.22 16.46 -7.71
N VAL A 336 7.81 16.34 -6.45
CA VAL A 336 6.67 17.10 -5.91
C VAL A 336 7.04 17.67 -4.54
N SER A 337 6.67 18.92 -4.32
CA SER A 337 6.73 19.59 -3.03
C SER A 337 5.31 19.79 -2.49
N ARG A 338 5.02 19.30 -1.28
CA ARG A 338 3.72 19.44 -0.61
C ARG A 338 3.86 20.07 0.77
N GLY A 339 2.91 20.90 1.19
CA GLY A 339 2.96 21.53 2.51
C GLY A 339 2.44 22.96 2.52
N ASP A 340 2.77 23.72 3.57
CA ASP A 340 2.40 25.13 3.70
C ASP A 340 3.61 26.04 3.42
N SER A 341 3.43 27.36 3.54
CA SER A 341 4.49 28.36 3.34
C SER A 341 5.70 28.20 4.27
N SER A 342 5.56 27.48 5.37
CA SER A 342 6.56 27.35 6.42
C SER A 342 7.23 25.98 6.46
N THR A 343 6.56 24.93 5.99
CA THR A 343 7.00 23.54 6.01
C THR A 343 6.61 22.86 4.71
N ARG A 344 7.60 22.33 3.99
CA ARG A 344 7.40 21.56 2.76
C ARG A 344 8.02 20.18 2.89
N LEU A 345 7.30 19.17 2.43
CA LEU A 345 7.75 17.80 2.25
C LEU A 345 7.96 17.58 0.74
N ILE A 346 9.20 17.27 0.37
CA ILE A 346 9.66 17.12 -0.99
C ILE A 346 9.97 15.66 -1.24
N THR A 347 9.40 15.13 -2.31
CA THR A 347 9.65 13.77 -2.78
C THR A 347 10.49 13.81 -4.05
N LEU A 348 11.60 13.09 -4.02
CA LEU A 348 12.54 12.93 -5.13
C LEU A 348 12.68 11.45 -5.45
N ARG A 349 13.17 11.12 -6.65
CA ARG A 349 13.48 9.74 -7.05
C ARG A 349 14.65 9.66 -8.01
N ASN A 350 15.32 8.52 -8.03
CA ASN A 350 16.41 8.22 -8.94
C ASN A 350 16.13 6.87 -9.62
N LEU A 351 16.09 6.85 -10.94
CA LEU A 351 15.84 5.65 -11.76
C LEU A 351 17.10 5.17 -12.48
N THR A 352 18.28 5.55 -11.99
CA THR A 352 19.57 5.22 -12.60
C THR A 352 20.43 4.37 -11.67
N TRP A 353 21.47 3.77 -12.24
CA TRP A 353 22.44 2.94 -11.51
C TRP A 353 23.47 3.74 -10.69
N GLN A 354 23.50 5.07 -10.81
CA GLN A 354 24.43 5.93 -10.07
C GLN A 354 23.67 6.83 -9.10
N PRO A 355 24.22 7.13 -7.91
CA PRO A 355 23.64 8.16 -7.05
C PRO A 355 23.53 9.49 -7.79
N VAL A 356 22.43 10.21 -7.60
CA VAL A 356 22.24 11.56 -8.14
C VAL A 356 22.29 12.58 -7.02
N GLN A 357 22.92 13.72 -7.29
CA GLN A 357 22.94 14.87 -6.39
C GLN A 357 21.96 15.92 -6.90
N ILE A 358 20.95 16.23 -6.10
CA ILE A 358 19.89 17.17 -6.45
C ILE A 358 20.04 18.43 -5.58
N PRO A 359 20.31 19.61 -6.19
CA PRO A 359 20.39 20.87 -5.46
C PRO A 359 19.00 21.39 -5.14
N VAL A 360 18.59 21.30 -3.88
CA VAL A 360 17.29 21.79 -3.42
C VAL A 360 17.41 23.24 -2.93
N GLN A 361 16.72 24.14 -3.63
CA GLN A 361 16.67 25.56 -3.31
C GLN A 361 15.67 25.82 -2.17
N LEU A 362 16.10 26.48 -1.10
CA LEU A 362 15.29 26.72 0.11
C LEU A 362 14.53 28.05 0.02
N ASP A 363 13.65 28.17 -0.98
CA ASP A 363 12.90 29.39 -1.26
C ASP A 363 11.50 29.16 -1.88
N LYS A 364 10.91 30.21 -2.43
CA LYS A 364 9.57 30.17 -3.03
C LYS A 364 9.45 29.21 -4.21
N SER A 365 10.56 28.83 -4.88
CA SER A 365 10.55 27.87 -5.99
C SER A 365 10.09 26.47 -5.59
N ILE A 366 10.21 26.11 -4.31
CA ILE A 366 9.66 24.88 -3.74
C ILE A 366 8.40 25.12 -2.91
N GLY A 367 7.84 26.34 -2.92
CA GLY A 367 6.69 26.76 -2.13
C GLY A 367 7.00 27.19 -0.69
N LEU A 368 8.27 27.39 -0.34
CA LEU A 368 8.70 27.86 0.97
C LEU A 368 8.80 29.39 0.99
N SER A 369 8.17 30.06 1.95
CA SER A 369 8.27 31.52 2.12
C SER A 369 8.45 31.97 3.57
N GLY A 370 8.72 31.03 4.48
CA GLY A 370 9.11 31.33 5.86
C GLY A 370 10.42 32.11 5.94
N ASN A 371 10.49 33.06 6.87
CA ASN A 371 11.70 33.81 7.17
C ASN A 371 12.51 33.10 8.27
N GLY A 372 13.83 33.26 8.27
CA GLY A 372 14.71 32.76 9.33
C GLY A 372 15.47 31.49 8.96
N ASP A 373 15.80 30.70 9.99
CA ASP A 373 16.53 29.45 9.84
C ASP A 373 15.61 28.34 9.33
N ILE A 374 16.08 27.62 8.31
CA ILE A 374 15.39 26.51 7.68
C ILE A 374 16.05 25.21 8.14
N GLU A 375 15.30 24.43 8.92
CA GLU A 375 15.64 23.06 9.28
C GLU A 375 15.42 22.13 8.08
N VAL A 376 16.43 21.33 7.74
CA VAL A 376 16.35 20.32 6.68
C VAL A 376 16.57 18.93 7.26
N LEU A 377 15.59 18.05 7.04
CA LEU A 377 15.57 16.68 7.54
C LEU A 377 15.19 15.72 6.40
N GLN A 378 15.96 14.66 6.21
CA GLN A 378 15.54 13.51 5.43
C GLN A 378 14.71 12.58 6.33
N TYR A 379 13.56 12.12 5.84
CA TYR A 379 12.76 11.07 6.48
C TYR A 379 12.94 9.70 5.83
N HIS A 380 13.26 9.65 4.53
CA HIS A 380 13.42 8.42 3.76
C HIS A 380 14.60 8.54 2.79
N PRO A 381 15.45 7.50 2.61
CA PRO A 381 15.31 6.11 3.08
C PRO A 381 15.69 5.85 4.54
N THR A 382 16.36 6.80 5.18
CA THR A 382 16.63 6.81 6.62
C THR A 382 16.41 8.21 7.15
N GLU A 383 16.15 8.35 8.44
CA GLU A 383 16.05 9.66 9.06
C GLU A 383 17.45 10.25 9.24
N ASN A 384 17.66 11.48 8.77
CA ASN A 384 18.94 12.17 8.83
C ASN A 384 18.78 13.69 8.88
N PHE A 385 19.31 14.31 9.94
CA PHE A 385 19.36 15.76 10.05
C PHE A 385 20.44 16.33 9.13
N LEU A 386 20.04 17.03 8.07
CA LEU A 386 20.96 17.57 7.06
C LEU A 386 21.56 18.91 7.48
N GLY A 387 20.86 19.69 8.31
CA GLY A 387 21.39 20.96 8.81
C GLY A 387 20.32 22.02 9.05
N ASN A 388 20.78 23.18 9.52
CA ASN A 388 20.03 24.42 9.51
C ASN A 388 20.68 25.37 8.50
N PHE A 389 19.86 26.01 7.69
CA PHE A 389 20.26 26.84 6.57
C PHE A 389 19.52 28.18 6.62
N LYS A 390 19.95 29.16 5.84
CA LYS A 390 19.21 30.41 5.64
C LYS A 390 18.25 30.29 4.47
N ALA A 391 17.14 31.02 4.53
CA ALA A 391 16.24 31.14 3.38
C ALA A 391 17.00 31.62 2.13
N GLY A 392 16.75 30.98 0.99
CA GLY A 392 17.47 31.23 -0.26
C GLY A 392 18.77 30.44 -0.45
N GLU A 393 19.23 29.68 0.55
CA GLU A 393 20.36 28.76 0.37
C GLU A 393 19.96 27.50 -0.39
N THR A 394 20.96 26.72 -0.79
CA THR A 394 20.79 25.44 -1.48
C THR A 394 21.39 24.32 -0.65
N VAL A 395 20.62 23.25 -0.46
CA VAL A 395 21.08 22.01 0.17
C VAL A 395 21.27 20.93 -0.89
N GLN A 396 22.40 20.22 -0.83
CA GLN A 396 22.65 19.09 -1.72
C GLN A 396 22.04 17.82 -1.16
N VAL A 397 21.19 17.18 -1.95
CA VAL A 397 20.48 15.96 -1.58
C VAL A 397 20.94 14.80 -2.46
N THR A 398 21.46 13.75 -1.83
CA THR A 398 21.82 12.51 -2.54
C THR A 398 20.61 11.57 -2.60
N VAL A 399 20.19 11.20 -3.82
CA VAL A 399 19.19 10.14 -4.03
C VAL A 399 19.87 8.90 -4.58
N LEU A 400 19.83 7.81 -3.82
CA LEU A 400 20.51 6.56 -4.13
C LEU A 400 19.90 5.86 -5.37
N PRO A 401 20.67 5.02 -6.10
CA PRO A 401 20.21 4.28 -7.26
C PRO A 401 18.90 3.53 -7.00
N PHE A 402 17.90 3.74 -7.87
CA PHE A 402 16.57 3.13 -7.79
C PHE A 402 15.87 3.35 -6.44
N ARG A 403 16.06 4.52 -5.82
CA ARG A 403 15.38 4.90 -4.58
C ARG A 403 14.55 6.16 -4.75
N SER A 404 13.55 6.28 -3.91
CA SER A 404 12.90 7.55 -3.58
C SER A 404 13.61 8.21 -2.40
N CYS A 405 13.35 9.50 -2.20
CA CYS A 405 13.81 10.26 -1.05
C CYS A 405 12.69 11.20 -0.59
N LEU A 406 12.46 11.27 0.72
CA LEU A 406 11.52 12.21 1.33
C LEU A 406 12.29 13.18 2.23
N ILE A 407 12.15 14.48 1.95
CA ILE A 407 12.80 15.53 2.72
C ILE A 407 11.77 16.51 3.23
N LYS A 408 11.90 16.88 4.50
CA LYS A 408 11.22 18.01 5.11
C LYS A 408 12.17 19.21 5.12
N VAL A 409 11.68 20.33 4.64
CA VAL A 409 12.30 21.66 4.79
C VAL A 409 11.33 22.55 5.56
N SER A 410 11.80 23.20 6.63
CA SER A 410 10.90 23.89 7.54
C SER A 410 11.53 25.07 8.26
N SER A 411 10.85 26.21 8.24
CA SER A 411 11.11 27.37 9.13
C SER A 411 10.54 27.18 10.54
N LYS A 412 9.72 26.15 10.74
CA LYS A 412 9.20 25.74 12.06
C LYS A 412 10.07 24.62 12.65
N PRO A 413 10.33 24.65 13.97
CA PRO A 413 11.00 23.56 14.67
C PRO A 413 10.35 22.20 14.44
N ASN A 414 11.14 21.12 14.49
CA ASN A 414 10.58 19.77 14.45
C ASN A 414 9.80 19.44 15.73
N PRO A 415 8.56 18.93 15.65
CA PRO A 415 7.83 18.47 16.83
C PRO A 415 8.41 17.18 17.45
N GLU A 416 9.30 16.47 16.74
CA GLU A 416 9.88 15.21 17.18
C GLU A 416 11.36 15.31 17.56
N CYS A 417 11.83 14.26 18.26
CA CYS A 417 13.23 14.13 18.63
C CYS A 417 14.09 13.81 17.42
N LEU A 418 15.08 14.67 17.12
CA LEU A 418 16.03 14.45 16.05
C LEU A 418 17.38 14.02 16.59
N ILE A 419 18.03 13.11 15.86
CA ILE A 419 19.43 12.75 16.08
C ILE A 419 20.29 13.43 15.01
N LYS A 420 21.38 14.07 15.45
CA LYS A 420 22.38 14.71 14.61
C LYS A 420 23.63 13.83 14.51
N GLY A 421 24.20 13.70 13.32
CA GLY A 421 25.51 13.06 13.12
C GLY A 421 25.49 11.55 12.88
N VAL A 422 24.30 10.94 12.78
CA VAL A 422 24.13 9.53 12.41
C VAL A 422 22.76 9.34 11.74
N ASN A 423 22.66 8.43 10.78
CA ASN A 423 21.39 8.01 10.20
C ASN A 423 20.61 7.14 11.21
N TYR A 424 19.29 7.20 11.19
CA TYR A 424 18.48 6.44 12.15
C TYR A 424 17.11 6.07 11.59
N HIS A 425 16.43 5.19 12.31
CA HIS A 425 15.00 4.94 12.15
C HIS A 425 14.30 5.10 13.49
N VAL A 426 13.28 5.95 13.55
CA VAL A 426 12.38 5.97 14.69
C VAL A 426 11.45 4.76 14.59
N THR A 427 11.64 3.79 15.48
CA THR A 427 10.84 2.56 15.52
C THR A 427 9.62 2.68 16.42
N LYS A 428 9.61 3.64 17.36
CA LYS A 428 8.45 3.95 18.21
C LYS A 428 8.49 5.40 18.67
N ASN A 429 7.45 6.17 18.35
CA ASN A 429 7.27 7.52 18.89
C ASN A 429 5.79 7.75 19.22
N ILE A 430 5.40 7.37 20.44
CA ILE A 430 4.03 7.52 20.93
C ILE A 430 4.07 8.49 22.11
N THR A 431 3.14 9.46 22.12
CA THR A 431 2.99 10.42 23.22
C THR A 431 2.86 9.69 24.56
N GLY A 432 3.63 10.14 25.57
CA GLY A 432 3.65 9.53 26.90
C GLY A 432 4.42 8.21 27.01
N LYS A 433 4.90 7.62 25.90
CA LYS A 433 5.76 6.42 25.93
C LYS A 433 7.22 6.77 25.61
N PRO A 434 8.19 5.92 26.00
CA PRO A 434 9.58 6.06 25.57
C PRO A 434 9.70 6.03 24.05
N VAL A 435 10.50 6.94 23.49
CA VAL A 435 10.86 6.93 22.08
C VAL A 435 11.93 5.85 21.86
N ARG A 436 11.75 5.01 20.85
CA ARG A 436 12.73 3.99 20.45
C ARG A 436 13.28 4.33 19.07
N ILE A 437 14.60 4.26 18.95
CA ILE A 437 15.33 4.63 17.75
C ILE A 437 16.38 3.56 17.48
N SER A 438 16.46 3.11 16.24
CA SER A 438 17.54 2.26 15.74
C SER A 438 18.57 3.16 15.05
N LEU A 439 19.80 3.17 15.56
CA LEU A 439 20.91 3.86 14.88
C LEU A 439 21.38 3.01 13.71
N MET A 440 21.68 3.67 12.59
CA MET A 440 22.10 3.03 11.35
C MET A 440 23.55 3.36 11.05
N GLY A 441 24.34 2.33 10.74
CA GLY A 441 25.75 2.46 10.40
C GLY A 441 26.34 1.15 9.91
N LEU A 442 27.49 1.25 9.25
CA LEU A 442 28.24 0.10 8.75
C LEU A 442 28.97 -0.61 9.89
N GLN A 443 29.27 -1.90 9.69
CA GLN A 443 30.06 -2.67 10.65
C GLN A 443 31.39 -1.97 10.95
N GLY A 444 31.77 -1.87 12.23
CA GLY A 444 33.00 -1.21 12.67
C GLY A 444 33.04 0.31 12.46
N GLU A 445 31.95 0.93 11.99
CA GLU A 445 31.86 2.38 11.85
C GLU A 445 31.79 3.03 13.23
N LYS A 446 32.57 4.10 13.43
CA LYS A 446 32.48 4.94 14.62
C LYS A 446 31.75 6.22 14.26
N VAL A 447 30.64 6.48 14.94
CA VAL A 447 29.81 7.67 14.76
C VAL A 447 29.84 8.51 16.04
N THR A 448 29.67 9.82 15.89
CA THR A 448 29.46 10.75 17.00
C THR A 448 28.15 11.47 16.76
N PHE A 449 27.24 11.40 17.72
CA PHE A 449 25.90 11.96 17.56
C PHE A 449 25.40 12.66 18.82
N SER A 450 24.43 13.55 18.63
CA SER A 450 23.72 14.28 19.68
C SER A 450 22.23 14.33 19.36
N ILE A 451 21.40 14.76 20.31
CA ILE A 451 20.00 15.09 20.02
C ILE A 451 19.82 16.61 19.90
N THR A 452 18.84 17.04 19.13
CA THR A 452 18.43 18.45 19.11
C THR A 452 17.83 18.87 20.46
N GLU A 453 17.97 20.15 20.81
CA GLU A 453 17.16 20.73 21.88
C GLU A 453 15.69 20.54 21.51
N ASN A 454 15.01 19.79 22.37
CA ASN A 454 13.77 19.12 22.01
C ASN A 454 12.60 19.80 22.71
N HIS A 455 11.45 19.89 22.06
CA HIS A 455 10.22 20.35 22.73
C HIS A 455 9.73 19.36 23.80
N ARG A 456 10.20 18.11 23.75
CA ARG A 456 9.92 17.08 24.75
C ARG A 456 11.09 16.92 25.71
N LYS A 457 10.80 17.04 27.02
CA LYS A 457 11.78 16.75 28.07
C LYS A 457 11.80 15.25 28.34
N PHE A 458 12.96 14.63 28.18
CA PHE A 458 13.20 13.22 28.54
C PHE A 458 13.93 13.15 29.88
N GLN A 459 13.70 12.08 30.64
CA GLN A 459 14.33 11.90 31.96
C GLN A 459 15.58 11.01 31.90
N LYS A 460 15.59 10.02 31.01
CA LYS A 460 16.67 9.02 30.86
C LYS A 460 16.83 8.63 29.39
N ALA A 461 18.03 8.24 29.01
CA ALA A 461 18.34 7.65 27.72
C ALA A 461 19.28 6.46 27.91
N SER A 462 19.08 5.39 27.12
CA SER A 462 19.93 4.21 27.15
C SER A 462 20.15 3.64 25.75
N ILE A 463 21.33 3.08 25.50
CA ILE A 463 21.67 2.34 24.27
C ILE A 463 22.13 0.95 24.68
N GLU A 464 21.48 -0.09 24.16
CA GLU A 464 21.79 -1.49 24.49
C GLU A 464 21.94 -1.72 26.01
N GLY A 465 21.03 -1.13 26.79
CA GLY A 465 21.00 -1.23 28.25
C GLY A 465 21.98 -0.33 29.03
N LYS A 466 22.88 0.40 28.35
CA LYS A 466 23.84 1.31 28.99
C LYS A 466 23.27 2.72 29.07
N ASP A 467 23.39 3.38 30.23
CA ASP A 467 22.96 4.76 30.40
C ASP A 467 23.79 5.71 29.51
N VAL A 468 23.09 6.55 28.77
CA VAL A 468 23.65 7.64 27.97
C VAL A 468 22.89 8.93 28.21
N SER A 469 22.43 9.15 29.46
CA SER A 469 21.59 10.29 29.80
C SER A 469 22.29 11.65 29.64
N SER A 470 23.62 11.67 29.49
CA SER A 470 24.37 12.85 29.06
C SER A 470 23.92 13.40 27.71
N LEU A 471 23.43 12.53 26.80
CA LEU A 471 22.85 12.89 25.50
C LEU A 471 21.71 13.89 25.65
N LEU A 472 20.94 13.81 26.73
CA LEU A 472 19.78 14.67 26.98
C LEU A 472 20.15 16.13 27.26
N LYS A 473 21.43 16.42 27.51
CA LYS A 473 21.98 17.77 27.67
C LYS A 473 22.66 18.26 26.38
N SER A 474 22.27 17.70 25.23
CA SER A 474 22.86 17.98 23.91
C SER A 474 24.36 17.67 23.81
N ASN A 475 24.92 16.89 24.74
CA ASN A 475 26.32 16.48 24.69
C ASN A 475 26.49 15.37 23.65
N PRO A 476 27.43 15.51 22.69
CA PRO A 476 27.72 14.44 21.74
C PRO A 476 28.25 13.20 22.44
N ILE A 477 27.84 12.02 21.97
CA ILE A 477 28.37 10.72 22.39
C ILE A 477 28.92 9.97 21.18
N SER A 478 29.97 9.19 21.39
CA SER A 478 30.51 8.29 20.35
C SER A 478 29.99 6.87 20.53
N PHE A 479 29.65 6.23 19.41
CA PHE A 479 29.25 4.82 19.35
C PHE A 479 30.00 4.13 18.21
N THR A 480 30.42 2.89 18.43
CA THR A 480 31.06 2.06 17.41
C THR A 480 30.15 0.88 17.11
N PHE A 481 29.73 0.76 15.86
CA PHE A 481 28.92 -0.36 15.40
C PHE A 481 29.74 -1.66 15.47
N PRO A 482 29.13 -2.78 15.89
CA PRO A 482 29.85 -4.06 15.99
C PRO A 482 30.33 -4.55 14.62
N GLY A 483 31.40 -5.35 14.63
CA GLY A 483 32.00 -5.94 13.42
C GLY A 483 33.25 -5.21 12.93
N GLN A 484 33.81 -5.69 11.82
CA GLN A 484 35.01 -5.13 11.22
C GLN A 484 34.64 -4.06 10.19
N LYS A 485 35.38 -2.95 10.21
CA LYS A 485 35.22 -1.88 9.23
C LYS A 485 35.43 -2.41 7.82
N ARG A 486 34.40 -2.30 6.98
CA ARG A 486 34.45 -2.66 5.56
C ARG A 486 34.07 -1.45 4.72
N ALA A 487 34.84 -1.20 3.67
CA ALA A 487 34.42 -0.28 2.62
C ALA A 487 33.38 -1.01 1.77
N LEU A 488 32.12 -0.58 1.85
CA LEU A 488 31.03 -1.10 1.04
C LEU A 488 30.47 0.04 0.21
N ASN A 489 30.39 -0.18 -1.10
CA ASN A 489 29.62 0.70 -1.99
C ASN A 489 28.14 0.32 -1.91
N TYR A 490 27.25 1.29 -2.14
CA TYR A 490 25.81 1.03 -2.20
C TYR A 490 25.46 -0.07 -3.21
N LEU A 491 26.10 -0.02 -4.39
CA LEU A 491 26.09 -1.11 -5.37
C LEU A 491 27.53 -1.57 -5.62
N THR A 492 27.75 -2.88 -5.49
CA THR A 492 29.04 -3.51 -5.80
C THR A 492 28.91 -4.31 -7.08
N LYS A 493 29.69 -3.96 -8.11
CA LYS A 493 29.77 -4.77 -9.34
C LYS A 493 30.49 -6.08 -9.03
N MET A 494 29.78 -7.20 -9.14
CA MET A 494 30.34 -8.54 -8.86
C MET A 494 31.27 -9.05 -9.96
N GLY A 495 31.17 -8.52 -11.18
CA GLY A 495 32.02 -8.92 -12.31
C GLY A 495 31.38 -8.59 -13.65
N ASN A 496 32.05 -8.95 -14.74
CA ASN A 496 31.41 -9.06 -16.06
C ASN A 496 31.23 -10.55 -16.35
N PRO A 497 30.04 -11.00 -16.78
CA PRO A 497 29.88 -12.37 -17.24
C PRO A 497 30.84 -12.61 -18.42
N GLN A 498 31.58 -13.72 -18.38
CA GLN A 498 32.40 -14.16 -19.51
C GLN A 498 31.61 -15.19 -20.32
N LEU A 499 31.68 -15.06 -21.64
CA LEU A 499 31.12 -16.06 -22.56
C LEU A 499 31.95 -17.34 -22.44
N GLU A 500 31.36 -18.39 -21.88
CA GLU A 500 31.95 -19.73 -21.87
C GLU A 500 31.39 -20.59 -23.01
N LYS A 501 32.09 -21.69 -23.34
CA LYS A 501 31.58 -22.68 -24.29
C LYS A 501 30.30 -23.30 -23.72
N LEU A 502 29.31 -23.53 -24.60
CA LEU A 502 28.11 -24.28 -24.22
C LEU A 502 28.53 -25.65 -23.65
N PRO A 503 27.93 -26.10 -22.54
CA PRO A 503 28.23 -27.41 -21.97
C PRO A 503 27.87 -28.51 -22.98
N GLU A 504 28.53 -29.67 -22.89
CA GLU A 504 28.31 -30.81 -23.80
C GLU A 504 26.85 -31.25 -23.89
N ASN A 505 26.06 -31.05 -22.82
CA ASN A 505 24.64 -31.33 -22.79
C ASN A 505 23.84 -30.09 -22.29
N PRO A 506 23.55 -29.12 -23.17
CA PRO A 506 22.87 -27.89 -22.80
C PRO A 506 21.42 -28.11 -22.37
N LEU A 507 20.77 -29.18 -22.87
CA LEU A 507 19.38 -29.52 -22.51
C LEU A 507 19.29 -29.96 -21.05
N LYS A 508 20.17 -30.88 -20.62
CA LYS A 508 20.21 -31.34 -19.21
C LYS A 508 20.58 -30.21 -18.26
N TYR A 509 21.49 -29.32 -18.67
CA TYR A 509 21.81 -28.12 -17.89
C TYR A 509 20.58 -27.23 -17.73
N MET A 510 19.88 -26.93 -18.84
CA MET A 510 18.67 -26.12 -18.80
C MET A 510 17.56 -26.77 -17.96
N GLU A 511 17.34 -28.08 -18.08
CA GLU A 511 16.38 -28.83 -17.27
C GLU A 511 16.72 -28.72 -15.77
N THR A 512 17.99 -28.85 -15.41
CA THR A 512 18.43 -28.69 -14.01
C THR A 512 18.20 -27.27 -13.50
N CYS A 513 18.51 -26.25 -14.33
CA CYS A 513 18.25 -24.86 -14.01
C CYS A 513 16.76 -24.60 -13.81
N LEU A 514 15.90 -25.12 -14.70
CA LEU A 514 14.44 -24.99 -14.60
C LEU A 514 13.89 -25.73 -13.37
N PHE A 515 14.40 -26.92 -13.05
CA PHE A 515 14.00 -27.64 -11.84
C PHE A 515 14.39 -26.86 -10.57
N ALA A 516 15.53 -26.17 -10.59
CA ALA A 516 15.98 -25.32 -9.49
C ALA A 516 15.28 -23.96 -9.43
N THR A 517 14.45 -23.59 -10.41
CA THR A 517 13.68 -22.35 -10.33
C THR A 517 12.60 -22.47 -9.26
N ASP A 518 12.49 -21.45 -8.42
CA ASP A 518 11.39 -21.35 -7.48
C ASP A 518 10.08 -21.13 -8.27
N ASN A 519 9.18 -22.11 -8.18
CA ASN A 519 7.88 -22.10 -8.84
C ASN A 519 6.72 -21.86 -7.86
N ASN A 520 7.03 -21.53 -6.60
CA ASN A 520 5.99 -21.22 -5.62
C ASN A 520 5.27 -19.91 -5.97
N ALA A 521 4.03 -19.80 -5.48
CA ALA A 521 3.29 -18.54 -5.46
C ALA A 521 4.14 -17.41 -4.87
N LEU A 522 3.98 -16.19 -5.39
CA LEU A 522 4.79 -15.04 -4.97
C LEU A 522 4.66 -14.79 -3.45
N GLU A 523 3.48 -14.96 -2.87
CA GLU A 523 3.24 -14.83 -1.43
C GLU A 523 4.04 -15.84 -0.58
N VAL A 524 4.25 -17.06 -1.10
CA VAL A 524 5.08 -18.09 -0.43
C VAL A 524 6.55 -17.67 -0.43
N ARG A 525 7.02 -17.09 -1.55
CA ARG A 525 8.39 -16.55 -1.63
C ARG A 525 8.56 -15.40 -0.65
N GLU A 526 7.56 -14.53 -0.53
CA GLU A 526 7.57 -13.43 0.41
C GLU A 526 7.47 -13.90 1.87
N LEU A 527 6.73 -14.98 2.17
CA LEU A 527 6.74 -15.63 3.47
C LEU A 527 8.16 -16.10 3.84
N ASN A 528 8.85 -16.76 2.90
CA ASN A 528 10.23 -17.21 3.10
C ASN A 528 11.17 -16.02 3.29
N ARG A 529 11.04 -14.95 2.47
CA ARG A 529 11.81 -13.70 2.60
C ARG A 529 11.62 -13.07 3.98
N SER A 530 10.38 -13.05 4.47
CA SER A 530 10.02 -12.47 5.78
C SER A 530 10.72 -13.15 6.95
N GLY A 531 10.98 -14.45 6.80
CA GLY A 531 11.41 -15.31 7.89
C GLY A 531 10.33 -15.51 8.96
N LYS A 532 10.76 -16.13 10.07
CA LYS A 532 9.90 -16.37 11.23
C LYS A 532 9.57 -15.05 11.92
N THR A 533 8.31 -14.89 12.30
CA THR A 533 7.86 -13.77 13.14
C THR A 533 7.86 -14.18 14.60
N LYS A 534 8.17 -13.24 15.49
CA LYS A 534 7.97 -13.40 16.94
C LYS A 534 6.61 -12.89 17.41
N TYR A 535 5.83 -12.26 16.53
CA TYR A 535 4.58 -11.62 16.88
C TYR A 535 3.40 -12.57 16.59
N PRO A 536 2.63 -12.99 17.62
CA PRO A 536 1.53 -13.93 17.42
C PRO A 536 0.48 -13.43 16.43
N LEU A 537 0.20 -12.12 16.40
CA LEU A 537 -0.80 -11.53 15.50
C LEU A 537 -0.34 -11.54 14.02
N VAL A 538 0.97 -11.47 13.77
CA VAL A 538 1.52 -11.64 12.43
C VAL A 538 1.42 -13.10 12.00
N GLN A 539 1.73 -14.02 12.92
CA GLN A 539 1.61 -15.46 12.66
C GLN A 539 0.14 -15.86 12.39
N GLU A 540 -0.80 -15.34 13.17
CA GLU A 540 -2.23 -15.61 12.98
C GLU A 540 -2.71 -15.19 11.58
N CYS A 541 -2.36 -13.98 11.13
CA CYS A 541 -2.70 -13.56 9.76
C CYS A 541 -2.09 -14.48 8.69
N ARG A 542 -0.83 -14.89 8.87
CA ARG A 542 -0.16 -15.84 7.96
C ARG A 542 -0.88 -17.19 7.97
N ASP A 543 -1.27 -17.69 9.13
CA ASP A 543 -1.97 -18.96 9.27
C ASP A 543 -3.37 -18.90 8.62
N GLN A 544 -4.13 -17.81 8.83
CA GLN A 544 -5.42 -17.60 8.16
C GLN A 544 -5.30 -17.47 6.63
N PHE A 545 -4.15 -17.02 6.12
CA PHE A 545 -3.90 -16.96 4.68
C PHE A 545 -3.49 -18.32 4.11
N PHE A 546 -2.45 -18.93 4.67
CA PHE A 546 -1.79 -20.10 4.10
C PHE A 546 -2.42 -21.44 4.45
N ASN A 547 -3.23 -21.50 5.53
CA ASN A 547 -4.01 -22.70 5.88
C ASN A 547 -5.44 -22.63 5.35
N ASP A 548 -5.79 -21.58 4.58
CA ASP A 548 -7.06 -21.51 3.87
C ASP A 548 -7.13 -22.65 2.84
N THR A 549 -8.18 -23.45 2.92
CA THR A 549 -8.42 -24.56 1.98
C THR A 549 -8.47 -24.11 0.53
N ILE A 550 -8.89 -22.88 0.24
CA ILE A 550 -8.85 -22.32 -1.11
C ILE A 550 -7.41 -22.22 -1.57
N PHE A 551 -6.51 -21.69 -0.74
CA PHE A 551 -5.10 -21.56 -1.07
C PHE A 551 -4.45 -22.93 -1.31
N SER A 552 -4.64 -23.88 -0.40
CA SER A 552 -4.06 -25.22 -0.56
C SER A 552 -4.59 -25.93 -1.82
N ASN A 553 -5.87 -25.75 -2.15
CA ASN A 553 -6.49 -26.37 -3.32
C ASN A 553 -6.03 -25.78 -4.65
N GLU A 554 -5.48 -24.56 -4.68
CA GLU A 554 -4.82 -24.03 -5.88
C GLU A 554 -3.55 -24.81 -6.23
N GLY A 555 -2.93 -25.50 -5.27
CA GLY A 555 -1.78 -26.37 -5.51
C GLY A 555 -0.51 -25.62 -5.95
N ILE A 556 -0.38 -24.35 -5.56
CA ILE A 556 0.68 -23.43 -5.99
C ILE A 556 1.84 -23.32 -4.98
N TRP A 557 1.98 -24.31 -4.10
CA TRP A 557 3.07 -24.41 -3.12
C TRP A 557 3.68 -25.81 -3.19
N ASP A 558 4.98 -25.87 -3.53
CA ASP A 558 5.79 -27.08 -3.68
C ASP A 558 5.70 -28.05 -2.49
N LYS A 559 5.55 -27.54 -1.26
CA LYS A 559 5.42 -28.37 -0.05
C LYS A 559 4.27 -29.38 -0.16
N LEU A 560 3.23 -29.05 -0.92
CA LEU A 560 2.03 -29.87 -1.11
C LEU A 560 2.32 -31.14 -1.92
N ALA A 561 3.45 -31.23 -2.64
CA ALA A 561 3.88 -32.47 -3.28
C ALA A 561 4.42 -33.51 -2.27
N PHE A 562 4.81 -33.07 -1.07
CA PHE A 562 5.59 -33.88 -0.13
C PHE A 562 5.09 -33.77 1.33
N ASP A 563 3.88 -33.27 1.55
CA ASP A 563 3.32 -33.05 2.90
C ASP A 563 2.68 -34.31 3.52
N GLY A 564 2.62 -35.42 2.77
CA GLY A 564 2.04 -36.70 3.20
C GLY A 564 0.51 -36.71 3.25
N ASN A 565 -0.16 -35.66 2.77
CA ASN A 565 -1.61 -35.56 2.72
C ASN A 565 -2.13 -35.87 1.31
N LEU A 566 -2.84 -36.99 1.16
CA LEU A 566 -3.39 -37.39 -0.15
C LEU A 566 -4.51 -36.47 -0.68
N ALA A 567 -4.98 -35.51 0.11
CA ALA A 567 -5.96 -34.51 -0.31
C ALA A 567 -5.31 -33.22 -0.86
N THR A 568 -3.99 -33.07 -0.76
CA THR A 568 -3.25 -31.93 -1.32
C THR A 568 -2.46 -32.38 -2.56
N SER A 569 -2.06 -31.41 -3.39
CA SER A 569 -1.23 -31.67 -4.56
C SER A 569 -0.49 -30.40 -4.96
N PHE A 570 0.73 -30.56 -5.50
CA PHE A 570 1.39 -29.49 -6.24
C PHE A 570 1.00 -29.57 -7.72
N LYS A 571 0.35 -28.52 -8.23
CA LYS A 571 -0.20 -28.48 -9.59
C LYS A 571 0.80 -27.83 -10.54
N VAL A 572 1.32 -28.62 -11.47
CA VAL A 572 2.23 -28.15 -12.52
C VAL A 572 1.53 -27.39 -13.66
N ARG A 573 0.19 -27.38 -13.68
CA ARG A 573 -0.64 -26.61 -14.63
C ARG A 573 -1.88 -26.07 -13.93
N ARG A 574 -2.33 -24.88 -14.34
CA ARG A 574 -3.64 -24.35 -13.94
C ARG A 574 -4.72 -25.13 -14.70
N TYR A 575 -5.34 -26.09 -14.03
CA TYR A 575 -6.47 -26.81 -14.60
C TYR A 575 -7.72 -25.94 -14.47
N GLU A 576 -8.46 -25.77 -15.56
CA GLU A 576 -9.74 -25.06 -15.55
C GLU A 576 -10.66 -25.69 -14.49
N TYR A 577 -11.35 -24.85 -13.71
CA TYR A 577 -12.25 -25.26 -12.62
C TYR A 577 -13.30 -26.31 -13.06
N LEU A 578 -13.65 -26.34 -14.35
CA LEU A 578 -14.57 -27.31 -14.97
C LEU A 578 -14.00 -28.74 -15.08
N ASN A 579 -12.68 -28.91 -15.02
CA ASN A 579 -12.00 -30.20 -15.19
C ASN A 579 -11.40 -30.75 -13.88
N MET A 580 -11.79 -30.25 -12.71
CA MET A 580 -11.34 -30.80 -11.42
C MET A 580 -11.67 -32.29 -11.20
N LYS A 581 -12.47 -32.91 -12.07
CA LYS A 581 -12.76 -34.34 -12.03
C LYS A 581 -11.77 -35.23 -12.77
N GLU A 582 -10.90 -34.72 -13.63
CA GLU A 582 -10.04 -35.59 -14.45
C GLU A 582 -8.66 -34.99 -14.75
N ASN A 583 -7.71 -35.13 -13.82
CA ASN A 583 -6.39 -35.68 -14.18
C ASN A 583 -5.48 -35.96 -12.97
N ASN A 584 -4.89 -37.16 -12.98
CA ASN A 584 -3.85 -37.63 -12.05
C ASN A 584 -2.45 -37.08 -12.43
N GLY A 585 -2.39 -35.84 -12.93
CA GLY A 585 -1.15 -35.14 -13.27
C GLY A 585 -0.64 -34.30 -12.11
N ALA A 586 -0.54 -34.90 -10.93
CA ALA A 586 0.04 -34.32 -9.73
C ALA A 586 1.20 -35.22 -9.29
N PHE A 587 2.25 -34.61 -8.71
CA PHE A 587 3.23 -35.36 -7.91
C PHE A 587 2.62 -35.70 -6.55
#